data_AF-A0A1Q5RBD0-F1
#
_entry.id   AF-A0A1Q5RBD0-F1
#
_cell.length_a   1.000
_cell.length_b   1.000
_cell.length_c   1.000
_cell.angle_alpha   90.00
_cell.angle_beta   90.00
_cell.angle_gamma   90.00
#
_symmetry.space_group_name_H-M   'P 1'
#
loop_
_entity.id
_entity.type
_entity.pdbx_description
1 polymer ?
#
loop_
_entity_poly.entity_id
_entity_poly.type
_entity_poly.pdbx_seq_one_letter_code
_entity_poly.pdbx_strand_id
1 'polypeptide(L)' 'MRDGDMTLPDVIKTYDLPLNVSVNRFCEVAGIGHTRFYELAKEGAVRLRKNGRSTTVPVEDLYQLLRGEQAAA' A
#
# COMPACT_ATOMS: atom_id res chain seq x y z
N MET A 1 -1.97 -19.50 -20.91
CA MET A 1 -2.31 -18.58 -19.81
C MET A 1 -1.00 -18.15 -19.16
N ARG A 2 -0.39 -17.09 -19.71
CA ARG A 2 0.62 -16.26 -19.03
C ARG A 2 -0.19 -15.02 -18.66
N ASP A 3 -0.28 -14.57 -17.43
CA ASP A 3 0.82 -14.12 -16.60
C ASP A 3 0.24 -13.93 -15.18
N GLY A 4 0.96 -14.36 -14.15
CA GLY A 4 0.55 -14.19 -12.75
C GLY A 4 0.72 -12.76 -12.23
N ASP A 5 0.57 -11.75 -13.10
CA ASP A 5 0.72 -10.35 -12.73
C ASP A 5 -0.63 -9.86 -12.19
N MET A 6 -0.79 -10.01 -10.88
CA MET A 6 -1.95 -9.51 -10.15
C MET A 6 -1.94 -7.98 -10.27
N THR A 7 -2.68 -7.42 -11.22
CA THR A 7 -2.64 -5.97 -11.48
C THR A 7 -3.23 -5.15 -10.30
N LEU A 8 -2.87 -3.86 -10.19
CA LEU A 8 -3.46 -2.93 -9.22
C LEU A 8 -5.01 -3.02 -9.10
N PRO A 9 -5.80 -3.00 -10.19
CA PRO A 9 -7.26 -3.13 -10.08
C PRO A 9 -7.71 -4.51 -9.60
N ASP A 10 -6.89 -5.55 -9.77
CA ASP A 10 -7.17 -6.88 -9.24
C ASP A 10 -6.96 -6.93 -7.72
N VAL A 11 -5.94 -6.25 -7.20
CA VAL A 11 -5.72 -6.06 -5.75
C VAL A 11 -6.85 -5.24 -5.12
N ILE A 12 -7.27 -4.15 -5.78
CA ILE A 12 -8.42 -3.35 -5.35
C ILE A 12 -9.67 -4.21 -5.22
N LYS A 13 -9.95 -5.07 -6.21
CA LYS A 13 -11.11 -5.97 -6.19
C LYS A 13 -10.97 -7.12 -5.19
N THR A 14 -9.79 -7.71 -5.08
CA THR A 14 -9.54 -8.88 -4.22
C THR A 14 -9.66 -8.52 -2.74
N TYR A 15 -9.16 -7.34 -2.37
CA TYR A 15 -9.16 -6.88 -0.97
C TYR A 15 -10.28 -5.87 -0.66
N ASP A 16 -11.17 -5.61 -1.63
CA ASP A 16 -12.24 -4.61 -1.58
C ASP A 16 -11.73 -3.25 -1.04
N LEU A 17 -10.64 -2.76 -1.60
CA LEU A 17 -9.94 -1.58 -1.10
C LEU A 17 -10.38 -0.32 -1.83
N PRO A 18 -10.64 0.79 -1.12
CA PRO A 18 -10.78 2.09 -1.77
C PRO A 18 -9.45 2.54 -2.40
N LEU A 19 -9.51 3.41 -3.41
CA LEU A 19 -8.33 4.05 -4.03
C LEU A 19 -7.38 4.69 -3.00
N ASN A 20 -7.93 5.16 -1.88
CA ASN A 20 -7.19 5.68 -0.74
C ASN A 20 -7.46 4.79 0.48
N VAL A 21 -6.50 3.96 0.86
CA VAL A 21 -6.59 3.09 2.05
C VAL A 21 -6.14 3.83 3.29
N SER A 22 -6.75 3.54 4.44
CA SER A 22 -6.28 4.07 5.72
C SER A 22 -4.99 3.38 6.16
N VAL A 23 -4.15 4.05 6.96
CA VAL A 23 -2.91 3.44 7.49
C VAL A 23 -3.14 2.07 8.13
N ASN A 24 -4.20 1.95 8.93
CA ASN A 24 -4.54 0.69 9.60
C ASN A 24 -4.78 -0.44 8.58
N ARG A 25 -5.62 -0.17 7.56
CA ARG A 25 -5.94 -1.14 6.51
C ARG A 25 -4.73 -1.46 5.64
N PHE A 26 -3.89 -0.47 5.35
CA PHE A 26 -2.63 -0.68 4.65
C PHE A 26 -1.74 -1.65 5.43
N CYS A 27 -1.58 -1.44 6.73
CA CYS A 27 -0.76 -2.28 7.60
C CYS A 27 -1.31 -3.71 7.70
N GLU A 28 -2.64 -3.87 7.79
CA GLU A 28 -3.29 -5.18 7.77
C GLU A 28 -3.01 -5.94 6.46
N VAL A 29 -3.17 -5.29 5.31
CA VAL A 29 -3.01 -5.94 4.00
C VAL A 29 -1.54 -6.19 3.68
N ALA A 30 -0.66 -5.25 4.01
CA ALA A 30 0.78 -5.39 3.81
C ALA A 30 1.45 -6.31 4.85
N GLY A 31 0.75 -6.66 5.93
CA GLY A 31 1.32 -7.45 7.03
C GLY A 31 2.48 -6.76 7.76
N ILE A 32 2.55 -5.43 7.72
CA ILE A 32 3.62 -4.65 8.36
C ILE A 32 3.10 -3.90 9.59
N GLY A 33 3.99 -3.69 10.58
CA GLY A 33 3.66 -2.86 11.73
C GLY A 33 3.58 -1.37 11.38
N HIS A 34 2.79 -0.61 12.15
CA HIS A 34 2.65 0.84 11.99
C HIS A 34 3.99 1.58 12.02
N THR A 35 4.93 1.13 12.86
CA THR A 35 6.28 1.70 12.93
C THR A 35 7.02 1.56 11.60
N ARG A 36 7.01 0.36 11.00
CA ARG A 36 7.67 0.11 9.71
C ARG A 36 7.02 0.90 8.59
N PHE A 37 5.70 1.03 8.63
CA PHE A 37 4.94 1.85 7.71
C PHE A 37 5.34 3.34 7.77
N TYR A 38 5.47 3.92 8.97
CA TYR A 38 5.88 5.32 9.11
C TYR A 38 7.34 5.55 8.71
N GLU A 39 8.22 4.57 8.90
CA GLU A 39 9.60 4.65 8.40
C GLU A 39 9.63 4.63 6.87
N LEU A 40 8.91 3.72 6.22
CA LEU A 40 8.78 3.69 4.75
C LEU A 40 8.18 4.99 4.20
N ALA A 41 7.20 5.55 4.91
CA ALA A 41 6.65 6.86 4.54
C ALA A 41 7.68 8.00 4.65
N LYS A 42 8.57 7.97 5.65
CA LYS A 42 9.67 8.94 5.77
C LYS A 42 10.75 8.71 4.70
N GLU A 43 11.02 7.47 4.34
CA GLU A 43 11.95 7.08 3.27
C GLU A 43 11.44 7.48 1.87
N GLY A 44 10.18 7.94 1.75
CA GLY A 44 9.56 8.34 0.49
C GLY A 44 9.00 7.16 -0.32
N ALA A 45 9.06 5.97 0.28
CA ALA A 45 8.57 4.71 -0.22
C ALA A 45 7.04 4.56 -0.16
N VAL A 46 6.37 5.42 0.63
CA VAL A 46 4.90 5.45 0.73
C VAL A 46 4.38 6.90 0.75
N ARG A 47 3.47 7.25 -0.17
CA ARG A 47 2.82 8.57 -0.22
C ARG A 47 1.70 8.70 0.82
N LEU A 48 2.00 9.37 1.93
CA LEU A 48 0.97 9.76 2.89
C LEU A 48 0.16 10.96 2.37
N ARG A 49 -1.15 10.79 2.26
CA ARG A 49 -2.12 11.86 2.01
C ARG A 49 -2.92 12.12 3.28
N LYS A 50 -2.95 13.37 3.73
CA LYS A 50 -3.75 13.75 4.88
C LYS A 50 -5.18 14.05 4.41
N ASN A 51 -6.11 13.15 4.70
CA ASN A 51 -7.53 13.32 4.39
C ASN A 51 -8.26 13.83 5.64
N GLY A 52 -8.19 15.14 5.86
CA GLY A 52 -8.75 15.79 7.05
C GLY A 52 -8.05 15.36 8.34
N ARG A 53 -8.78 14.63 9.19
CA ARG A 53 -8.29 14.17 10.51
C ARG A 53 -7.51 12.85 10.44
N SER A 54 -7.59 12.14 9.30
CA SER A 54 -6.99 10.82 9.10
C SER A 54 -5.95 10.84 8.00
N THR A 55 -4.92 10.01 8.13
CA THR A 55 -3.93 9.79 7.07
C THR A 55 -4.34 8.59 6.23
N THR A 56 -4.36 8.78 4.91
CA THR A 56 -4.64 7.75 3.91
C THR A 56 -3.47 7.60 2.96
N VAL A 57 -3.38 6.45 2.31
CA VAL A 57 -2.33 6.08 1.36
C VAL A 57 -2.97 5.61 0.07
N PRO A 58 -2.41 5.95 -1.09
CA PRO A 58 -2.86 5.38 -2.35
C PRO A 58 -2.70 3.86 -2.32
N VAL A 59 -3.69 3.14 -2.83
CA VAL A 59 -3.58 1.69 -3.02
C VAL A 59 -2.44 1.31 -4.00
N GLU A 60 -1.97 2.26 -4.81
CA GLU A 60 -0.78 2.12 -5.67
C GLU A 60 0.49 1.83 -4.87
N ASP A 61 0.78 2.60 -3.82
CA ASP A 61 1.94 2.36 -2.95
C ASP A 61 1.82 1.02 -2.22
N LEU A 62 0.60 0.63 -1.85
CA LEU A 62 0.34 -0.68 -1.24
C LEU A 62 0.64 -1.80 -2.23
N TYR A 63 0.19 -1.64 -3.47
CA TYR A 63 0.44 -2.59 -4.53
C TYR A 63 1.94 -2.74 -4.83
N GLN A 64 2.68 -1.62 -4.94
CA GLN A 64 4.13 -1.65 -5.12
C GLN A 64 4.86 -2.34 -3.96
N LEU A 65 4.38 -2.13 -2.73
CA LEU A 65 4.90 -2.81 -1.54
C LEU A 65 4.61 -4.32 -1.57
N LEU A 66 3.38 -4.72 -1.88
CA LEU A 66 2.97 -6.12 -1.97
C LEU A 66 3.71 -6.89 -3.07
N ARG A 67 3.97 -6.25 -4.20
CA ARG A 67 4.73 -6.82 -5.32
C ARG A 67 6.21 -7.03 -4.99
N GLY A 68 6.68 -6.47 -3.87
CA GLY A 68 8.09 -6.55 -3.50
C GLY A 68 8.99 -5.65 -4.36
N GLU A 69 8.43 -4.67 -5.08
CA GLU A 69 9.23 -3.65 -5.79
C GLU A 69 9.96 -2.69 -4.83
N GLN A 70 9.79 -2.89 -3.52
CA GLN A 70 10.62 -2.28 -2.47
C GLN A 70 11.77 -3.19 -2.00
N ALA A 71 12.15 -4.16 -2.83
CA ALA A 71 13.40 -4.89 -2.67
C ALA A 71 14.49 -4.23 -3.54
N ALA A 72 15.40 -3.56 -2.85
CA ALA A 72 16.73 -3.13 -3.30
C ALA A 72 16.81 -1.92 -4.25
N ALA A 73 17.16 -0.77 -3.67
CA ALA A 73 18.19 0.11 -4.20
C ALA A 73 19.02 0.68 -3.03
#